data_AF-A0A6M2CU49-F1
#
_entry.id   AF-A0A6M2CU49-F1
#
_cell.length_a   1.000
_cell.length_b   1.000
_cell.length_c   1.000
_cell.angle_alpha   90.00
_cell.angle_beta   90.00
_cell.angle_gamma   90.00
#
_symmetry.space_group_name_H-M   'P 1'
#
loop_
_entity.id
_entity.type
_entity.pdbx_description
1 polymer ?
#
loop_
_entity_poly.entity_id
_entity_poly.type
_entity_poly.pdbx_seq_one_letter_code
_entity_poly.pdbx_strand_id
1 'polypeptide(L)'
;MELTDYAFDTRIRRRHIPLLSNQRRLRHLTAIHARNVVSPEISESEYFGLFYTIHLNRDDPAIYTSEVCENNLNPMWQQLQMAKFNNLRNNSSKSLVVRVWLTKKNDSCATCLIEWDVNLHGLYFLGEQVPKDGRKFLPNTLLFAMPEGIYGAANTIVQGT
;
A
#
# COMPACT_ATOMS: atom_id res chain seq x y z
N MET A 1 -13.62 -21.43 44.94
CA MET A 1 -13.84 -20.07 44.41
C MET A 1 -12.85 -19.19 45.13
N GLU A 2 -11.79 -18.78 44.45
CA GLU A 2 -11.20 -17.46 44.62
C GLU A 2 -10.25 -17.21 43.45
N LEU A 3 -10.48 -16.08 42.80
CA LEU A 3 -9.96 -15.66 41.51
C LEU A 3 -8.51 -15.21 41.70
N THR A 4 -7.59 -15.78 40.92
CA THR A 4 -6.23 -15.25 40.83
C THR A 4 -6.25 -13.91 40.10
N ASP A 5 -5.90 -12.85 40.83
CA ASP A 5 -5.68 -11.50 40.34
C ASP A 5 -4.67 -11.49 39.18
N TYR A 6 -5.17 -11.39 37.96
CA TYR A 6 -4.37 -11.00 36.80
C TYR A 6 -4.10 -9.50 36.90
N ALA A 7 -3.09 -9.14 37.67
CA ALA A 7 -2.47 -7.82 37.60
C ALA A 7 -2.08 -7.56 36.13
N PHE A 8 -2.62 -6.48 35.57
CA PHE A 8 -2.31 -6.03 34.22
C PHE A 8 -0.82 -5.66 34.14
N ASP A 9 -0.01 -6.61 33.66
CA ASP A 9 1.38 -6.38 33.31
C ASP A 9 1.44 -5.37 32.15
N THR A 10 1.96 -4.18 32.42
CA THR A 10 2.15 -3.10 31.46
C THR A 10 3.26 -3.39 30.43
N ARG A 11 3.94 -4.55 30.55
CA ARG A 11 4.87 -5.08 29.54
C ARG A 11 4.19 -5.89 28.44
N ILE A 12 2.87 -6.07 28.49
CA ILE A 12 2.07 -6.55 27.37
C ILE A 12 2.01 -5.42 26.32
N ARG A 13 3.17 -5.14 25.69
CA ARG A 13 3.18 -4.58 24.34
C ARG A 13 2.28 -5.50 23.54
N ARG A 14 1.21 -4.93 22.99
CA ARG A 14 0.25 -5.62 22.11
C ARG A 14 1.02 -6.39 21.06
N ARG A 15 1.35 -7.65 21.34
CA ARG A 15 1.80 -8.59 20.31
C ARG A 15 0.65 -8.62 19.34
N HIS A 16 0.92 -8.33 18.07
CA HIS A 16 -0.08 -8.42 17.02
C HIS A 16 -0.87 -9.74 17.18
N ILE A 17 -2.11 -9.63 17.66
CA ILE A 17 -3.05 -10.74 17.69
C ILE A 17 -3.74 -10.66 16.34
N PRO A 18 -3.56 -11.63 15.43
CA PRO A 18 -4.37 -11.67 14.24
C PRO A 18 -5.81 -11.87 14.68
N LEU A 19 -6.60 -10.80 14.70
CA LEU A 19 -8.04 -10.91 14.88
C LEU A 19 -8.53 -11.64 13.63
N LEU A 20 -8.82 -12.93 13.79
CA LEU A 20 -9.31 -13.82 12.73
C LEU A 20 -10.53 -13.25 11.97
N SER A 21 -11.19 -12.22 12.52
CA SER A 21 -12.37 -11.56 11.98
C SER A 21 -12.16 -10.15 11.43
N ASN A 22 -10.95 -9.57 11.44
CA ASN A 22 -10.75 -8.27 10.79
C ASN A 22 -10.74 -8.44 9.27
N GLN A 23 -11.93 -8.40 8.69
CA GLN A 23 -12.11 -8.32 7.25
C GLN A 23 -11.45 -7.01 6.78
N ARG A 24 -10.28 -7.12 6.13
CA ARG A 24 -9.56 -5.96 5.57
C ARG A 24 -10.37 -5.37 4.43
N ARG A 25 -10.67 -4.08 4.51
CA ARG A 25 -11.55 -3.38 3.59
C ARG A 25 -10.93 -2.06 3.16
N LEU A 26 -11.43 -1.49 2.06
CA LEU A 26 -10.90 -0.24 1.52
C LEU A 26 -10.84 0.88 2.56
N ARG A 27 -11.84 1.01 3.44
CA ARG A 27 -11.82 2.00 4.54
C ARG A 27 -10.70 1.85 5.56
N HIS A 28 -10.04 0.70 5.60
CA HIS A 28 -8.89 0.46 6.49
C HIS A 28 -7.57 0.81 5.79
N LEU A 29 -7.57 1.08 4.48
CA LEU A 29 -6.37 1.47 3.76
C LEU A 29 -6.02 2.92 4.10
N THR A 30 -4.84 3.13 4.69
CA THR A 30 -4.37 4.45 5.14
C THR A 30 -3.31 5.04 4.21
N ALA A 31 -2.54 4.22 3.50
CA ALA A 31 -1.63 4.66 2.45
C ALA A 31 -1.29 3.51 1.51
N ILE A 32 -0.83 3.85 0.31
CA ILE A 32 -0.13 2.93 -0.60
C ILE A 32 1.27 3.49 -0.82
N HIS A 33 2.26 2.61 -0.90
CA HIS A 33 3.64 2.94 -1.26
C HIS A 33 4.17 1.95 -2.29
N ALA A 34 5.21 2.32 -3.02
CA ALA A 34 5.89 1.40 -3.94
C ALA A 34 7.36 1.25 -3.58
N ARG A 35 7.94 0.10 -3.97
CA ARG A 35 9.35 -0.21 -3.79
C ARG A 35 9.94 -0.73 -5.09
N ASN A 36 11.15 -0.26 -5.38
CA ASN A 36 11.95 -0.66 -6.53
C ASN A 36 11.13 -0.61 -7.83
N VAL A 37 10.48 0.52 -8.10
CA VAL A 37 9.75 0.72 -9.36
C VAL A 37 10.76 0.70 -10.51
N VAL A 38 10.51 -0.13 -11.52
CA VAL A 38 11.38 -0.29 -12.68
C VAL A 38 10.53 -0.20 -13.94
N SER A 39 11.02 0.58 -14.91
CA SER A 39 10.48 0.65 -16.26
C SER A 39 11.61 0.99 -17.24
N PRO A 40 11.63 0.41 -18.46
CA PRO A 40 12.56 0.81 -19.52
C PRO A 40 12.43 2.29 -19.89
N GLU A 41 11.27 2.91 -19.61
CA GLU A 41 11.02 4.31 -19.88
C GLU A 41 11.67 5.25 -18.87
N ILE A 42 12.13 4.74 -17.72
CA ILE A 42 12.76 5.56 -16.69
C ILE A 42 14.27 5.57 -16.93
N SER A 43 14.79 6.76 -17.23
CA SER A 43 16.23 7.04 -17.22
C SER A 43 16.57 7.88 -15.98
N GLU A 44 17.63 7.52 -15.26
CA GLU A 44 18.09 8.27 -14.07
C GLU A 44 18.49 9.72 -14.39
N SER A 45 18.83 10.01 -15.65
CA SER A 45 19.21 11.34 -16.11
C SER A 45 18.02 12.25 -16.43
N GLU A 46 16.81 11.70 -16.50
CA GLU A 46 15.61 12.43 -16.93
C GLU A 46 14.64 12.63 -15.77
N TYR A 47 13.94 13.76 -15.78
CA TYR A 47 12.86 13.98 -14.82
C TYR A 47 11.72 12.97 -15.05
N PHE A 48 11.30 12.33 -13.98
CA PHE A 48 10.09 11.53 -13.96
C PHE A 48 9.28 11.76 -12.68
N GLY A 49 7.98 11.53 -12.77
CA GLY A 49 7.07 11.52 -11.64
C GLY A 49 6.31 10.20 -11.57
N LEU A 50 6.11 9.70 -10.35
CA LEU A 50 5.28 8.54 -10.07
C LEU A 50 4.07 8.94 -9.22
N PHE A 51 2.89 8.53 -9.64
CA PHE A 51 1.66 8.66 -8.87
C PHE A 51 0.83 7.40 -9.02
N TYR A 52 -0.16 7.21 -8.16
CA TYR A 52 -1.09 6.09 -8.28
C TYR A 52 -2.54 6.53 -8.32
N THR A 53 -3.37 5.68 -8.89
CA THR A 53 -4.82 5.78 -8.85
C THR A 53 -5.43 4.54 -8.20
N ILE A 54 -6.59 4.72 -7.56
CA ILE A 54 -7.41 3.63 -7.05
C ILE A 54 -8.70 3.60 -7.84
N HIS A 55 -9.12 2.41 -8.25
CA HIS A 55 -10.39 2.11 -8.90
C HIS A 55 -11.11 1.00 -8.14
N LEU A 56 -12.43 0.91 -8.27
CA LEU A 56 -13.19 -0.20 -7.66
C LEU A 56 -13.06 -1.47 -8.50
N ASN A 57 -13.23 -1.33 -9.81
CA ASN A 57 -13.03 -2.36 -10.81
C ASN A 57 -12.11 -1.82 -11.92
N ARG A 58 -11.62 -2.70 -12.80
CA ARG A 58 -10.67 -2.33 -13.86
C ARG A 58 -11.21 -1.26 -14.81
N ASP A 59 -12.48 -1.33 -15.14
CA ASP A 59 -13.13 -0.45 -16.12
C ASP A 59 -13.73 0.81 -15.48
N ASP A 60 -13.70 0.91 -14.15
CA ASP A 60 -14.23 2.07 -13.43
C ASP A 60 -13.27 3.26 -13.50
N PRO A 61 -13.80 4.50 -13.47
CA PRO A 61 -12.96 5.69 -13.32
C PRO A 61 -12.21 5.66 -11.98
N ALA A 62 -11.08 6.40 -11.92
CA ALA A 62 -10.32 6.54 -10.69
C ALA A 62 -11.17 7.24 -9.63
N ILE A 63 -11.32 6.60 -8.46
CA ILE A 63 -11.99 7.19 -7.29
C ILE A 63 -11.01 8.01 -6.43
N TYR A 64 -9.71 7.85 -6.68
CA TYR A 64 -8.65 8.57 -6.01
C TYR A 64 -7.41 8.64 -6.91
N THR A 65 -6.72 9.77 -6.86
CA THR A 65 -5.41 10.01 -7.47
C THR A 65 -4.49 10.60 -6.40
N SER A 66 -3.29 10.04 -6.26
CA SER A 66 -2.27 10.55 -5.32
C SER A 66 -1.60 11.82 -5.85
N GLU A 67 -0.76 12.43 -5.01
CA GLU A 67 0.26 13.35 -5.47
C GLU A 67 1.32 12.65 -6.33
N VAL A 68 2.07 13.44 -7.09
CA VAL A 68 3.22 12.99 -7.87
C VAL A 68 4.46 13.01 -6.98
N CYS A 69 5.16 11.88 -6.93
CA CYS A 69 6.47 11.76 -6.29
C CYS A 69 7.54 11.83 -7.37
N GLU A 70 8.38 12.86 -7.31
CA GLU A 70 9.36 13.16 -8.34
C GLU A 70 10.66 12.40 -8.11
N ASN A 71 11.24 11.85 -9.18
CA ASN A 71 12.57 11.26 -9.24
C ASN A 71 12.88 10.24 -8.12
N ASN A 72 11.89 9.46 -7.70
CA ASN A 72 12.04 8.49 -6.63
C ASN A 72 11.38 7.15 -7.00
N LEU A 73 12.18 6.09 -7.11
CA LEU A 73 11.72 4.72 -7.43
C LEU A 73 11.15 3.96 -6.22
N ASN A 74 11.19 4.58 -5.04
CA ASN A 74 10.64 4.05 -3.79
C ASN A 74 9.63 5.04 -3.18
N PRO A 75 8.62 5.49 -3.94
CA PRO A 75 7.75 6.57 -3.52
C PRO A 75 6.99 6.20 -2.24
N MET A 76 6.98 7.14 -1.31
CA MET A 76 6.17 7.10 -0.09
C MET A 76 5.10 8.18 -0.18
N TRP A 77 4.02 7.86 -0.88
CA TRP A 77 2.91 8.80 -1.04
C TRP A 77 2.21 9.13 0.28
N GLN A 78 1.52 10.25 0.31
CA GLN A 78 0.79 10.77 1.46
C GLN A 78 -0.34 9.84 1.88
N GLN A 79 -0.74 10.00 3.14
CA GLN A 79 -1.86 9.24 3.69
C GLN A 79 -3.17 9.58 2.97
N LEU A 80 -3.97 8.54 2.76
CA LEU A 80 -5.31 8.62 2.22
C LEU A 80 -6.20 9.40 3.19
N GLN A 81 -6.63 10.59 2.77
CA GLN A 81 -7.63 11.33 3.51
C GLN A 81 -8.99 10.67 3.32
N MET A 82 -9.50 10.01 4.36
CA MET A 82 -10.78 9.30 4.32
C MET A 82 -11.96 10.20 3.88
N ALA A 83 -11.84 11.51 4.09
CA ALA A 83 -12.79 12.51 3.59
C ALA A 83 -13.01 12.43 2.08
N LYS A 84 -12.00 12.03 1.30
CA LYS A 84 -12.10 11.82 -0.16
C LYS A 84 -12.96 10.60 -0.53
N PHE A 85 -13.20 9.68 0.41
CA PHE A 85 -14.04 8.49 0.23
C PHE A 85 -15.45 8.64 0.81
N ASN A 86 -15.78 9.79 1.41
CA ASN A 86 -17.00 9.98 2.21
C ASN A 86 -18.33 9.86 1.43
N ASN A 87 -18.30 9.85 0.09
CA ASN A 87 -19.50 9.67 -0.73
C ASN A 87 -19.70 8.24 -1.27
N LEU A 88 -18.83 7.29 -0.92
CA LEU A 88 -18.79 6.00 -1.59
C LEU A 88 -19.39 4.90 -0.69
N ARG A 89 -20.45 4.28 -1.20
CA ARG A 89 -20.97 2.92 -0.88
C ARG A 89 -19.87 1.83 -0.82
N ASN A 90 -18.63 2.20 -1.13
CA ASN A 90 -17.48 1.37 -1.46
C ASN A 90 -16.44 1.25 -0.35
N ASN A 91 -16.61 1.96 0.77
CA ASN A 91 -15.78 1.79 1.97
C ASN A 91 -15.80 0.36 2.53
N SER A 92 -16.82 -0.43 2.16
CA SER A 92 -16.97 -1.84 2.51
C SER A 92 -16.35 -2.80 1.47
N SER A 93 -15.74 -2.30 0.39
CA SER A 93 -15.13 -3.15 -0.62
C SER A 93 -13.97 -3.96 -0.04
N LYS A 94 -13.85 -5.21 -0.49
CA LYS A 94 -12.78 -6.15 -0.13
C LYS A 94 -11.63 -6.14 -1.14
N SER A 95 -11.86 -5.55 -2.31
CA SER A 95 -10.90 -5.45 -3.40
C SER A 95 -10.92 -4.06 -4.02
N LEU A 96 -9.86 -3.76 -4.76
CA LEU A 96 -9.66 -2.53 -5.51
C LEU A 96 -8.64 -2.79 -6.61
N VAL A 97 -8.60 -1.94 -7.62
CA VAL A 97 -7.51 -1.91 -8.60
C VAL A 97 -6.60 -0.73 -8.30
N VAL A 98 -5.30 -0.98 -8.13
CA VAL A 98 -4.27 0.06 -8.07
C VAL A 98 -3.60 0.15 -9.41
N ARG A 99 -3.39 1.37 -9.90
CA ARG A 99 -2.50 1.63 -11.03
C ARG A 99 -1.41 2.60 -10.62
N VAL A 100 -0.15 2.29 -10.92
CA VAL A 100 0.98 3.20 -10.78
C VAL A 100 1.34 3.73 -12.15
N TRP A 101 1.44 5.05 -12.24
CA TRP A 101 1.63 5.79 -13.47
C TRP A 101 2.97 6.50 -13.45
N LEU A 102 3.59 6.55 -14.63
CA LEU A 102 4.76 7.32 -14.95
C LEU A 102 4.34 8.57 -15.71
N THR A 103 4.80 9.73 -15.28
CA THR A 103 4.73 10.97 -16.04
C THR A 103 6.14 11.51 -16.27
N LYS A 104 6.37 12.13 -17.42
CA LYS A 104 7.64 12.77 -17.78
C LYS A 104 7.38 14.25 -18.09
N LYS A 105 8.41 15.08 -17.94
CA LYS A 105 8.29 16.54 -18.06
C LYS A 105 7.68 17.03 -19.39
N ASN A 106 7.94 16.30 -20.47
CA ASN A 106 7.53 16.67 -21.83
C ASN A 106 6.45 15.75 -22.41
N ASP A 107 5.91 14.84 -21.61
CA ASP A 107 4.92 13.88 -22.06
C ASP A 107 3.54 14.32 -21.60
N SER A 108 2.62 14.48 -22.55
CA SER A 108 1.24 14.91 -22.26
C SER A 108 0.40 13.77 -21.68
N CYS A 109 0.85 12.52 -21.87
CA CYS A 109 0.19 11.32 -21.41
C CYS A 109 1.03 10.64 -20.33
N ALA A 110 0.35 10.05 -19.34
CA ALA A 110 0.99 9.20 -18.34
C ALA A 110 0.94 7.73 -18.79
N THR A 111 2.03 7.00 -18.61
CA THR A 111 2.11 5.56 -18.91
C THR A 111 1.79 4.74 -17.66
N CYS A 112 0.93 3.72 -17.77
CA CYS A 112 0.68 2.79 -16.67
C CYS A 112 1.83 1.79 -16.56
N LEU A 113 2.55 1.78 -15.43
CA LEU A 113 3.66 0.86 -15.18
C LEU A 113 3.22 -0.41 -14.46
N ILE A 114 2.30 -0.27 -13.50
CA ILE A 114 1.84 -1.35 -12.64
C ILE A 114 0.32 -1.27 -12.61
N GLU A 115 -0.36 -2.36 -12.95
CA GLU A 115 -1.77 -2.55 -12.66
C GLU A 115 -1.91 -3.79 -11.77
N TRP A 116 -2.59 -3.63 -10.63
CA TRP A 116 -2.84 -4.74 -9.73
C TRP A 116 -4.29 -4.72 -9.23
N ASP A 117 -5.02 -5.81 -9.54
CA ASP A 117 -6.27 -6.17 -8.88
C ASP A 117 -5.99 -6.80 -7.51
N VAL A 118 -6.22 -6.00 -6.46
CA VAL A 118 -5.82 -6.32 -5.10
C VAL A 118 -7.03 -6.85 -4.34
N ASN A 119 -6.94 -8.11 -3.90
CA ASN A 119 -7.81 -8.62 -2.84
C ASN A 119 -7.16 -8.33 -1.48
N LEU A 120 -7.75 -7.41 -0.70
CA LEU A 120 -7.22 -6.97 0.58
C LEU A 120 -7.11 -8.10 1.62
N HIS A 121 -7.90 -9.17 1.47
CA HIS A 121 -7.83 -10.34 2.35
C HIS A 121 -6.68 -11.28 1.97
N GLY A 122 -6.19 -11.22 0.73
CA GLY A 122 -5.08 -12.04 0.25
C GLY A 122 -3.70 -11.44 0.52
N LEU A 123 -3.63 -10.21 1.05
CA LEU A 123 -2.36 -9.56 1.35
C LEU A 123 -1.68 -10.21 2.57
N TYR A 124 -0.36 -10.27 2.53
CA TYR A 124 0.49 -10.81 3.61
C TYR A 124 1.00 -9.68 4.50
N PHE A 125 0.99 -9.90 5.81
CA PHE A 125 1.56 -8.94 6.76
C PHE A 125 3.08 -8.94 6.64
N LEU A 126 3.67 -7.77 6.45
CA LEU A 126 5.11 -7.59 6.27
C LEU A 126 5.77 -6.99 7.52
N GLY A 127 5.04 -6.22 8.33
CA GLY A 127 5.54 -5.62 9.56
C GLY A 127 4.72 -4.41 10.00
N GLU A 128 5.01 -3.88 11.19
CA GLU A 128 4.25 -2.76 11.79
C GLU A 128 4.49 -1.42 11.10
N GLN A 129 5.68 -1.21 10.51
CA GLN A 129 6.07 0.02 9.84
C GLN A 129 6.59 -0.29 8.45
N VAL A 130 6.56 0.71 7.57
CA VAL A 130 7.21 0.63 6.26
C VAL A 130 8.69 0.38 6.52
N PRO A 131 9.26 -0.74 6.04
CA PRO A 131 10.65 -1.06 6.31
C PRO A 131 11.55 0.07 5.80
N LYS A 132 12.26 0.69 6.73
CA LYS A 132 13.32 1.66 6.47
C LYS A 132 14.52 0.83 6.01
N ASP A 133 14.83 0.94 4.73
CA ASP A 133 15.96 0.37 3.98
C ASP A 133 16.86 -0.62 4.74
N GLY A 134 16.72 -1.89 4.38
CA GLY A 134 17.43 -3.03 4.97
C GLY A 134 16.86 -4.36 4.50
N ARG A 135 15.57 -4.37 4.12
CA ARG A 135 14.93 -5.47 3.40
C ARG A 135 14.97 -5.20 1.91
N LYS A 136 15.48 -6.15 1.13
CA LYS A 136 15.42 -6.09 -0.35
C LYS A 136 14.01 -6.49 -0.78
N PHE A 137 13.23 -5.52 -1.27
CA PHE A 137 11.96 -5.80 -1.92
C PHE A 137 12.18 -6.23 -3.36
N LEU A 138 11.29 -7.07 -3.89
CA LEU A 138 11.26 -7.36 -5.31
C LEU A 138 10.92 -6.08 -6.11
N PRO A 139 11.34 -5.97 -7.38
CA PRO A 139 10.93 -4.88 -8.25
C PRO A 139 9.40 -4.74 -8.34
N ASN A 140 8.93 -3.51 -8.56
CA ASN A 140 7.51 -3.17 -8.74
C ASN A 140 6.60 -3.67 -7.59
N THR A 141 7.12 -3.63 -6.36
CA THR A 141 6.39 -4.03 -5.17
C THR A 141 5.45 -2.92 -4.71
N LEU A 142 4.19 -3.23 -4.45
CA LEU A 142 3.25 -2.35 -3.74
C LEU A 142 3.08 -2.75 -2.28
N LEU A 143 3.08 -1.75 -1.41
CA LEU A 143 2.86 -1.85 0.02
C LEU A 143 1.58 -1.12 0.40
N PHE A 144 0.75 -1.77 1.21
CA PHE A 144 -0.54 -1.26 1.68
C PHE A 144 -0.46 -1.04 3.18
N ALA A 145 -0.52 0.23 3.59
CA ALA A 145 -0.59 0.59 5.00
C ALA A 145 -2.03 0.52 5.49
N MET A 146 -2.23 -0.14 6.63
CA MET A 146 -3.50 -0.25 7.35
C MET A 146 -3.23 -0.05 8.85
N PRO A 147 -4.26 0.14 9.71
CA PRO A 147 -4.07 0.39 11.15
C PRO A 147 -3.19 -0.63 11.88
N GLU A 148 -3.19 -1.89 11.43
CA GLU A 148 -2.43 -2.99 12.01
C GLU A 148 -0.97 -3.05 11.53
N GLY A 149 -0.64 -2.37 10.43
CA GLY A 149 0.70 -2.31 9.86
C GLY A 149 0.70 -2.36 8.33
N ILE A 150 1.80 -2.87 7.78
CA ILE A 150 2.09 -2.89 6.35
C ILE A 150 1.87 -4.27 5.77
N TYR A 151 1.20 -4.31 4.63
CA TYR A 151 0.87 -5.52 3.91
C TYR A 151 1.33 -5.46 2.45
N GLY A 152 1.50 -6.60 1.80
CA GLY A 152 1.86 -6.69 0.38
C GLY A 152 1.61 -8.07 -0.20
N ALA A 153 2.13 -8.35 -1.40
CA ALA A 153 2.03 -9.67 -2.00
C ALA A 153 2.89 -10.69 -1.24
N ALA A 154 2.53 -11.97 -1.32
CA ALA A 154 3.35 -13.06 -0.83
C ALA A 154 4.77 -13.00 -1.43
N ASN A 155 5.79 -13.38 -0.66
CA ASN A 155 7.19 -13.49 -1.12
C ASN A 155 7.80 -12.21 -1.74
N THR A 156 7.21 -11.06 -1.45
CA THR A 156 7.66 -9.73 -1.89
C THR A 156 9.05 -9.32 -1.35
N ILE A 157 9.49 -9.96 -0.27
CA ILE A 157 10.78 -9.69 0.36
C ILE A 157 11.75 -10.78 -0.08
N VAL A 158 12.88 -10.38 -0.66
CA VAL A 158 13.99 -11.28 -0.98
C VAL A 158 14.52 -11.84 0.34
N GLN A 159 14.37 -13.14 0.53
CA GLN A 159 14.99 -13.83 1.66
C GLN A 159 16.50 -13.79 1.45
N GLY A 160 17.25 -13.31 2.44
CA GLY A 160 18.71 -13.32 2.38
C GLY A 160 19.20 -14.76 2.22
N THR A 161 19.96 -15.00 1.16
CA THR A 161 20.85 -16.15 1.00
C THR A 161 21.97 -16.09 2.02
#